data_AF-A0A1A8KGT5-F1
#
_entry.id   AF-A0A1A8KGT5-F1
#
_cell.length_a   1.000
_cell.length_b   1.000
_cell.length_c   1.000
_cell.angle_alpha   90.00
_cell.angle_beta   90.00
_cell.angle_gamma   90.00
#
_symmetry.space_group_name_H-M   'P 1'
#
loop_
_entity.id
_entity.type
_entity.pdbx_description
1 polymer ?
#
loop_
_entity_poly.entity_id
_entity_poly.type
_entity_poly.pdbx_seq_one_letter_code
_entity_poly.pdbx_strand_id
1 'polypeptide(L)'
;EIHENPVTGYLERNVFPVLLQGLEALLGEGQKYGWFEREKPACVPYVFLIKWLYNHNSQQQGRDPVNFHDIPFVKDFLSTHPEHHIPRFLLLSEEQAAVLIQAFWRGYKIRVRPDVQELHRWQREQREQRDIRRSA
;
A
#
# COMPACT_ATOMS: atom_id res chain seq x y z
N GLU A 1 39.90 -20.41 20.28
CA GLU A 1 38.45 -20.56 20.46
C GLU A 1 37.79 -19.26 20.04
N ILE A 2 36.95 -19.30 19.01
CA ILE A 2 36.18 -18.12 18.61
C ILE A 2 35.06 -18.01 19.64
N HIS A 3 35.15 -17.00 20.51
CA HIS A 3 34.12 -16.73 21.50
C HIS A 3 32.85 -16.36 20.73
N GLU A 4 31.93 -17.30 20.55
CA GLU A 4 30.63 -17.03 19.93
C GLU A 4 30.00 -15.86 20.66
N ASN A 5 29.60 -14.84 19.90
CA ASN A 5 28.87 -13.73 20.45
C ASN A 5 27.56 -14.28 21.01
N PRO A 6 27.25 -14.08 22.31
CA PRO A 6 26.05 -14.64 22.94
C PRO A 6 24.76 -14.20 22.22
N VAL A 7 24.77 -13.05 21.55
CA VAL A 7 23.66 -12.58 20.71
C VAL A 7 23.48 -13.47 19.49
N THR A 8 24.57 -13.81 18.80
CA THR A 8 24.53 -14.66 17.60
C THR A 8 24.02 -16.06 17.95
N GLY A 9 24.52 -16.66 19.03
CA GLY A 9 24.06 -17.97 19.49
C GLY A 9 22.58 -17.97 19.89
N TYR A 10 22.07 -16.85 20.44
CA TYR A 10 20.64 -16.72 20.73
C TYR A 10 19.80 -16.65 19.45
N LEU A 11 20.20 -15.83 18.47
CA LEU A 11 19.48 -15.67 17.21
C LEU A 11 19.41 -16.97 16.42
N GLU A 12 20.54 -17.69 16.31
CA GLU A 12 20.62 -18.96 15.59
C GLU A 12 19.73 -20.04 16.19
N ARG A 13 19.62 -20.08 17.53
CA ARG A 13 18.84 -21.10 18.23
C ARG A 13 17.35 -20.77 18.32
N ASN A 14 16.98 -19.50 18.45
CA ASN A 14 15.61 -19.11 18.80
C ASN A 14 14.87 -18.36 17.69
N VAL A 15 15.58 -17.58 16.87
CA VAL A 15 14.94 -16.67 15.90
C VAL A 15 15.03 -17.25 14.49
N PHE A 16 16.23 -17.63 14.04
CA PHE A 16 16.45 -18.08 12.66
C PHE A 16 15.66 -19.32 12.27
N PRO A 17 15.44 -20.35 13.11
CA PRO A 17 14.67 -21.52 12.71
C PRO A 17 13.24 -21.19 12.28
N VAL A 18 12.63 -20.18 12.90
CA VAL A 18 11.29 -19.70 12.56
C VAL A 18 11.33 -18.68 11.43
N LEU A 19 12.28 -17.74 11.51
CA LEU A 19 12.39 -16.65 10.54
C LEU A 19 12.75 -17.16 9.14
N LEU A 20 13.67 -18.12 9.03
CA LEU A 20 14.09 -18.67 7.74
C LEU A 20 12.93 -19.33 6.99
N GLN A 21 12.07 -20.08 7.69
CA GLN A 21 10.86 -20.67 7.10
C GLN A 21 9.90 -19.60 6.60
N GLY A 22 9.72 -18.52 7.37
CA GLY A 22 8.89 -17.41 6.96
C GLY A 22 9.44 -16.66 5.75
N LEU A 23 10.77 -16.50 5.66
CA LEU A 23 11.44 -15.91 4.50
C LEU A 23 11.34 -16.80 3.26
N GLU A 24 11.47 -18.12 3.41
CA GLU A 24 11.25 -19.07 2.32
C GLU A 24 9.82 -18.98 1.78
N ALA A 25 8.82 -18.97 2.67
CA ALA A 25 7.42 -18.79 2.29
C ALA A 25 7.16 -17.44 1.60
N LEU A 26 7.80 -16.37 2.09
CA LEU A 26 7.73 -15.02 1.50
C LEU A 26 8.26 -15.01 0.07
N LEU A 27 9.38 -15.69 -0.19
CA LEU A 27 9.96 -15.79 -1.53
C LEU A 27 9.05 -16.59 -2.46
N GLY A 28 8.47 -17.70 -1.99
CA GLY A 28 7.51 -18.50 -2.77
C GLY A 28 6.26 -17.70 -3.15
N GLU A 29 5.70 -16.93 -2.21
CA GLU A 29 4.57 -16.04 -2.48
C GLU A 29 4.97 -14.92 -3.46
N GLY A 30 6.18 -14.37 -3.29
CA GLY A 30 6.73 -13.39 -4.22
C GLY A 30 6.85 -13.91 -5.65
N GLN A 31 7.30 -15.16 -5.83
CA GLN A 31 7.36 -15.79 -7.14
C GLN A 31 5.96 -16.01 -7.73
N LYS A 32 4.99 -16.43 -6.91
CA LYS A 32 3.61 -16.67 -7.35
C LYS A 32 2.91 -15.41 -7.85
N TYR A 33 3.14 -14.25 -7.20
CA TYR A 33 2.53 -12.97 -7.57
C TYR A 33 3.42 -12.08 -8.43
N GLY A 34 4.59 -12.60 -8.85
CA GLY A 34 5.55 -11.91 -9.69
C GLY A 34 6.11 -10.63 -9.06
N TRP A 35 6.41 -10.65 -7.75
CA TRP A 35 6.99 -9.50 -7.04
C TRP A 35 8.40 -9.14 -7.52
N PHE A 36 9.11 -10.10 -8.13
CA PHE A 36 10.47 -9.90 -8.62
C PHE A 36 10.51 -9.30 -10.04
N GLU A 37 9.47 -9.54 -10.84
CA GLU A 37 9.36 -9.02 -12.21
C GLU A 37 8.54 -7.73 -12.30
N ARG A 38 7.60 -7.50 -11.37
CA ARG A 38 6.80 -6.28 -11.33
C ARG A 38 7.59 -5.15 -10.69
N GLU A 39 7.60 -3.96 -11.32
CA GLU A 39 8.16 -2.75 -10.70
C GLU A 39 7.54 -2.44 -9.33
N LYS A 40 6.33 -2.96 -9.05
CA LYS A 40 5.52 -2.66 -7.87
C LYS A 40 4.80 -3.93 -7.40
N PRO A 41 5.21 -4.55 -6.28
CA PRO A 41 4.54 -5.74 -5.78
C PRO A 41 3.15 -5.38 -5.26
N ALA A 42 2.16 -6.25 -5.52
CA ALA A 42 0.77 -6.06 -5.11
C ALA A 42 0.57 -6.07 -3.58
N CYS A 43 1.58 -6.52 -2.83
CA CYS A 43 1.63 -6.54 -1.37
C CYS A 43 3.02 -6.08 -0.92
N VAL A 44 3.12 -5.45 0.25
CA VAL A 44 4.41 -5.13 0.84
C VAL A 44 4.96 -6.38 1.55
N PRO A 45 6.19 -6.85 1.23
CA PRO A 45 6.71 -8.11 1.76
C PRO A 45 6.66 -8.29 3.28
N TYR A 46 6.88 -7.20 4.04
CA TYR A 46 6.82 -7.28 5.51
C TYR A 46 5.41 -7.61 6.03
N VAL A 47 4.35 -7.19 5.33
CA VAL A 47 2.95 -7.46 5.71
C VAL A 47 2.68 -8.96 5.66
N PHE A 48 3.14 -9.61 4.58
CA PHE A 48 3.06 -11.06 4.46
C PHE A 48 3.86 -11.73 5.58
N LEU A 49 5.11 -11.32 5.79
CA LEU A 49 5.99 -11.98 6.75
C LEU A 49 5.44 -11.90 8.18
N ILE A 50 4.93 -10.74 8.61
CA ILE A 50 4.30 -10.56 9.92
C ILE A 50 3.07 -11.46 10.06
N LYS A 51 2.19 -11.46 9.04
CA LYS A 51 1.00 -12.32 9.03
C LYS A 51 1.37 -13.81 9.08
N TRP A 52 2.39 -14.21 8.33
CA TRP A 52 2.86 -15.59 8.27
C TRP A 52 3.41 -16.03 9.62
N LEU A 53 4.32 -15.25 10.21
CA LEU A 53 4.95 -15.54 11.50
C LEU A 53 3.93 -15.61 12.63
N TYR A 54 2.95 -14.71 12.64
CA TYR A 54 1.91 -14.71 13.67
C TYR A 54 1.05 -15.97 13.61
N ASN A 55 0.59 -16.35 12.42
CA ASN A 55 -0.30 -17.51 12.25
C ASN A 55 0.42 -18.85 12.38
N HIS A 56 1.73 -18.90 12.12
CA HIS A 56 2.57 -20.11 12.30
C HIS A 56 3.16 -20.23 13.71
N ASN A 57 2.82 -19.32 14.61
CA ASN A 57 3.20 -19.44 16.01
C ASN A 57 2.51 -20.67 16.63
N SER A 58 3.26 -21.48 17.38
CA SER A 58 2.73 -22.67 18.06
C SER A 58 1.54 -22.36 18.97
N GLN A 59 1.49 -21.15 19.54
CA GLN A 59 0.36 -20.69 20.36
C GLN A 59 -0.93 -20.40 19.58
N GLN A 60 -0.86 -20.33 18.26
CA GLN A 60 -2.00 -20.13 17.37
C GLN A 60 -2.45 -21.42 16.67
N GLN A 61 -1.79 -22.56 16.93
CA GLN A 61 -2.20 -23.85 16.38
C GLN A 61 -3.64 -24.20 16.79
N GLY A 62 -4.46 -24.56 15.80
CA GLY A 62 -5.87 -24.90 16.00
C GLY A 62 -6.83 -23.69 16.04
N ARG A 63 -6.33 -22.47 15.85
CA ARG A 63 -7.16 -21.27 15.64
C ARG A 63 -7.24 -20.93 14.16
N ASP A 64 -8.28 -20.19 13.80
CA ASP A 64 -8.43 -19.67 12.44
C ASP A 64 -7.33 -18.64 12.13
N PRO A 65 -6.77 -18.64 10.90
CA PRO A 65 -5.78 -17.66 10.49
C PRO A 65 -6.29 -16.22 10.62
N VAL A 66 -5.52 -15.38 11.28
CA VAL A 66 -5.82 -13.97 11.52
C VAL A 66 -5.26 -13.13 10.37
N ASN A 67 -6.03 -12.15 9.88
CA ASN A 67 -5.56 -11.20 8.89
C ASN A 67 -4.63 -10.15 9.52
N PHE A 68 -3.78 -9.52 8.69
CA PHE A 68 -2.76 -8.59 9.17
C PHE A 68 -3.31 -7.47 10.08
N HIS A 69 -4.38 -6.80 9.64
CA HIS A 69 -5.00 -5.69 10.40
C HIS A 69 -5.72 -6.14 11.68
N ASP A 70 -5.99 -7.45 11.82
CA ASP A 70 -6.68 -8.03 12.98
C ASP A 70 -5.69 -8.57 14.04
N ILE A 71 -4.38 -8.61 13.72
CA ILE A 71 -3.35 -9.01 14.68
C ILE A 71 -3.30 -7.98 15.81
N PRO A 72 -3.40 -8.37 17.10
CA PRO A 72 -3.55 -7.44 18.21
C PRO A 72 -2.47 -6.35 18.28
N PHE A 73 -1.18 -6.73 18.21
CA PHE A 73 -0.10 -5.75 18.28
C PHE A 73 -0.01 -4.86 17.03
N VAL A 74 -0.45 -5.35 15.87
CA VAL A 74 -0.53 -4.55 14.64
C VAL A 74 -1.65 -3.54 14.78
N LYS A 75 -2.83 -3.97 15.23
CA LYS A 75 -3.98 -3.10 15.44
C LYS A 75 -3.67 -1.97 16.44
N ASP A 76 -3.02 -2.30 17.54
CA ASP A 76 -2.58 -1.32 18.54
C ASP A 76 -1.55 -0.35 17.96
N PHE A 77 -0.56 -0.86 17.21
CA PHE A 77 0.43 -0.01 16.56
C PHE A 77 -0.21 0.94 15.55
N LEU A 78 -1.12 0.45 14.71
CA LEU A 78 -1.82 1.25 13.70
C LEU A 78 -2.80 2.27 14.29
N SER A 79 -3.30 2.04 15.52
CA SER A 79 -4.14 3.01 16.22
C SER A 79 -3.41 4.31 16.56
N THR A 80 -2.09 4.23 16.77
CA THR A 80 -1.23 5.36 17.11
C THR A 80 -0.39 5.84 15.92
N HIS A 81 -0.18 4.98 14.93
CA HIS A 81 0.59 5.25 13.72
C HIS A 81 -0.28 4.95 12.48
N PRO A 82 -1.02 5.93 11.95
CA PRO A 82 -1.84 5.70 10.76
C PRO A 82 -0.95 5.18 9.62
N GLU A 83 -1.40 4.10 8.96
CA GLU A 83 -0.63 3.47 7.89
C GLU A 83 -0.21 4.50 6.84
N HIS A 84 1.05 4.40 6.38
CA HIS A 84 1.46 5.10 5.17
C HIS A 84 0.58 4.61 4.03
N HIS A 85 -0.32 5.48 3.56
CA HIS A 85 -1.17 5.19 2.42
C HIS A 85 -0.28 4.85 1.22
N ILE A 86 -0.36 3.61 0.75
CA ILE A 86 0.33 3.22 -0.46
C ILE A 86 -0.25 4.10 -1.59
N PRO A 87 0.58 4.89 -2.29
CA PRO A 87 0.08 5.76 -3.34
C PRO A 87 -0.78 4.97 -4.33
N ARG A 88 -1.96 5.51 -4.67
CA ARG A 88 -2.96 4.78 -5.48
C ARG A 88 -2.38 4.23 -6.78
N PHE A 89 -1.45 4.95 -7.41
CA PHE A 89 -0.80 4.52 -8.65
C PHE A 89 0.08 3.25 -8.50
N LEU A 90 0.43 2.85 -7.27
CA LEU A 90 1.09 1.57 -6.99
C LEU A 90 0.12 0.40 -6.87
N LEU A 91 -1.15 0.69 -6.61
CA LEU A 91 -2.19 -0.32 -6.35
C LEU A 91 -3.03 -0.65 -7.60
N LEU A 92 -2.93 0.16 -8.64
CA LEU A 92 -3.74 0.00 -9.85
C LEU A 92 -3.21 -1.14 -10.71
N SER A 93 -4.13 -1.99 -11.18
CA SER A 93 -3.82 -2.86 -12.32
C SER A 93 -3.62 -2.03 -13.58
N GLU A 94 -2.99 -2.62 -14.59
CA GLU A 94 -2.80 -1.97 -15.89
C GLU A 94 -4.13 -1.55 -16.53
N GLU A 95 -5.15 -2.40 -16.45
CA GLU A 95 -6.49 -2.09 -16.95
C GLU A 95 -7.14 -0.91 -16.21
N GLN A 96 -7.04 -0.89 -14.88
CA GLN A 96 -7.57 0.20 -14.07
C GLN A 96 -6.83 1.52 -14.35
N ALA A 97 -5.50 1.45 -14.50
CA ALA A 97 -4.68 2.59 -14.86
C ALA A 97 -5.05 3.12 -16.25
N ALA A 98 -5.24 2.23 -17.24
CA ALA A 98 -5.65 2.59 -18.59
C ALA A 98 -7.00 3.32 -18.59
N VAL A 99 -7.99 2.81 -17.86
CA VAL A 99 -9.31 3.46 -17.73
C VAL A 99 -9.18 4.87 -17.15
N LEU A 100 -8.39 5.03 -16.09
CA LEU A 100 -8.16 6.33 -15.45
C LEU A 100 -7.46 7.32 -16.38
N ILE A 101 -6.40 6.89 -17.06
CA ILE A 101 -5.65 7.71 -18.02
C ILE A 101 -6.55 8.13 -19.18
N GLN A 102 -7.31 7.20 -19.75
CA GLN A 102 -8.23 7.47 -20.86
C GLN A 102 -9.35 8.44 -20.44
N ALA A 103 -9.92 8.28 -19.25
CA ALA A 103 -10.94 9.18 -18.72
C ALA A 103 -10.38 10.61 -18.54
N PHE A 104 -9.17 10.71 -17.96
CA PHE A 104 -8.47 11.99 -17.81
C PHE A 104 -8.21 12.65 -19.16
N TRP A 105 -7.72 11.89 -20.14
CA TRP A 105 -7.43 12.38 -21.49
C TRP A 105 -8.69 12.88 -22.21
N ARG A 106 -9.78 12.12 -22.18
CA ARG A 106 -11.07 12.54 -22.77
C ARG A 106 -11.54 13.86 -22.13
N GLY A 107 -11.46 13.95 -20.80
CA GLY A 107 -11.80 15.19 -20.08
C GLY A 107 -10.89 16.35 -20.45
N TYR A 108 -9.57 16.13 -20.54
CA TYR A 108 -8.59 17.13 -20.97
C TYR A 108 -8.90 17.64 -22.38
N LYS A 109 -9.18 16.74 -23.33
CA LYS A 109 -9.52 17.12 -24.71
C LYS A 109 -10.73 18.04 -24.78
N ILE A 110 -11.76 17.80 -23.97
CA ILE A 110 -12.92 18.70 -23.87
C ILE A 110 -12.52 20.04 -23.24
N ARG A 111 -11.80 20.01 -22.11
CA ARG A 111 -11.38 21.22 -21.40
C ARG A 111 -10.47 22.12 -22.23
N VAL A 112 -9.67 21.59 -23.14
CA VAL A 112 -8.78 22.38 -23.99
C VAL A 112 -9.53 23.10 -25.12
N ARG A 113 -10.77 22.69 -25.45
CA ARG A 113 -11.51 23.32 -26.54
C ARG A 113 -11.73 24.82 -26.26
N PRO A 114 -11.58 25.70 -27.27
CA PRO A 114 -11.69 27.15 -27.07
C PRO A 114 -13.05 27.58 -26.50
N ASP A 115 -14.14 26.97 -26.97
CA ASP A 115 -15.52 27.23 -26.53
C ASP A 115 -15.71 26.90 -25.03
N VAL A 116 -15.16 25.77 -24.57
CA VAL A 116 -15.20 25.37 -23.16
C VAL A 116 -14.33 26.28 -22.30
N GLN A 117 -13.15 26.67 -22.78
CA GLN A 117 -12.27 27.61 -22.07
C GLN A 117 -12.89 29.00 -21.93
N GLU A 118 -13.56 29.48 -22.99
CA GLU A 118 -14.30 30.74 -22.96
C GLU A 118 -15.44 30.70 -21.96
N LEU A 119 -16.24 29.63 -21.95
CA LEU A 119 -17.28 29.42 -20.96
C LEU A 119 -16.73 29.42 -19.52
N HIS A 120 -15.60 28.76 -19.28
CA HIS A 120 -14.96 28.74 -17.96
C HIS A 120 -14.49 30.13 -17.52
N ARG A 121 -13.90 30.92 -18.43
CA ARG A 121 -13.52 32.31 -18.14
C ARG A 121 -14.73 33.16 -17.78
N TRP A 122 -15.77 33.09 -18.62
CA TRP A 122 -17.03 33.80 -18.36
C TRP A 122 -17.64 33.41 -17.00
N GLN A 123 -17.69 32.12 -16.67
CA GLN A 123 -18.20 31.65 -15.37
C GLN A 123 -17.35 32.10 -14.18
N ARG A 124 -16.03 32.28 -14.36
CA ARG A 124 -15.15 32.85 -13.32
C ARG A 124 -15.48 34.32 -13.11
N GLU A 125 -15.54 35.11 -14.19
CA GLU A 125 -15.87 36.54 -14.14
C GLU A 125 -17.23 36.78 -13.48
N GLN A 126 -18.23 35.95 -13.77
CA GLN A 126 -19.56 36.06 -13.14
C GLN A 126 -19.53 35.78 -11.62
N ARG A 127 -18.66 34.86 -11.16
CA ARG A 127 -18.49 34.60 -9.71
C ARG A 127 -17.83 35.79 -9.02
N GLU A 128 -16.77 36.33 -9.61
CA GLU A 128 -16.07 37.50 -9.09
C GLU A 128 -16.99 38.73 -9.05
N GLN A 129 -17.78 38.99 -10.09
CA GLN A 129 -18.75 40.08 -10.09
C GLN A 129 -19.87 39.90 -9.06
N ARG A 130 -20.32 38.66 -8.81
CA ARG A 130 -21.33 38.36 -7.77
C ARG A 130 -20.78 38.54 -6.37
N ASP A 131 -19.54 38.14 -6.12
CA ASP A 131 -18.89 38.30 -4.82
C ASP A 131 -18.63 39.79 -4.53
N ILE A 132 -18.18 40.57 -5.52
CA ILE A 132 -18.04 42.04 -5.40
C ILE A 132 -19.38 42.71 -5.04
N ARG A 133 -20.49 42.29 -5.66
CA ARG A 133 -21.83 42.81 -5.37
C ARG A 133 -22.42 42.37 -4.03
N ARG A 134 -21.85 41.33 -3.38
CA ARG A 134 -22.25 40.90 -2.04
C ARG A 134 -21.44 41.58 -0.93
N SER A 135 -20.26 42.10 -1.26
CA SER A 135 -19.36 42.76 -0.32
C SER A 135 -19.41 44.29 -0.35
N ALA A 136 -20.22 44.88 -1.25
CA ALA A 136 -20.55 46.30 -1.32
C ALA A 136 -21.99 46.52 -0.84
#